data_AF-A0A1I3KIF8-F1
#
_entry.id   AF-A0A1I3KIF8-F1
#
_cell.length_a   1.000
_cell.length_b   1.000
_cell.length_c   1.000
_cell.angle_alpha   90.00
_cell.angle_beta   90.00
_cell.angle_gamma   90.00
#
_symmetry.space_group_name_H-M   'P 1'
#
loop_
_entity.id
_entity.type
_entity.pdbx_description
1 polymer ?
#
loop_
_entity_poly.entity_id
_entity_poly.type
_entity_poly.pdbx_seq_one_letter_code
_entity_poly.pdbx_strand_id
1 'polypeptide(L)'
;MVLKLCPDTEITRTEASALRAWAGCPQVVDVVDADVAEGALLLAGIEPGTPLSERGWRPEEIDDLLPRLHAVPAPPGIPPLTDRVRQMFALAAPHAEGRVPAELMEASLAASLALAADDGNALLHGDLHPANVLAGADGPVVIDPRPCAGDPAFDTVDWVLLPGRDLDDAVAALPSFDPSRVQAWARAMAVLAALGPLRRQGRSAFTDSLLALSASLT
;
A
#
# COMPACT_ATOMS: atom_id res chain seq x y z
N MET A 1 -0.81 3.97 -23.95
CA MET A 1 -0.10 2.78 -23.45
C MET A 1 1.16 3.23 -22.74
N VAL A 2 1.66 2.45 -21.79
CA VAL A 2 2.86 2.74 -21.00
C VAL A 2 3.74 1.49 -20.96
N LEU A 3 5.03 1.61 -21.28
CA LEU A 3 6.00 0.53 -21.12
C LEU A 3 6.72 0.70 -19.78
N LYS A 4 6.65 -0.32 -18.93
CA LYS A 4 7.37 -0.41 -17.65
C LYS A 4 8.47 -1.45 -17.78
N LEU A 5 9.66 -1.11 -17.28
CA LEU A 5 10.82 -2.00 -17.23
C LEU A 5 11.30 -2.12 -15.78
N CYS A 6 11.43 -3.35 -15.28
CA CYS A 6 11.99 -3.64 -13.96
C CYS A 6 13.17 -4.62 -14.10
N PRO A 7 14.39 -4.27 -13.62
CA PRO A 7 15.52 -5.18 -13.66
C PRO A 7 15.32 -6.46 -12.84
N ASP A 8 14.44 -6.42 -11.84
CA ASP A 8 14.07 -7.59 -11.05
C ASP A 8 12.88 -8.28 -11.72
N THR A 9 13.17 -9.40 -12.39
CA THR A 9 12.17 -10.17 -13.12
C THR A 9 11.15 -10.82 -12.20
N GLU A 10 11.49 -11.09 -10.94
CA GLU A 10 10.57 -11.68 -9.98
C GLU A 10 9.50 -10.66 -9.56
N ILE A 11 9.87 -9.38 -9.46
CA ILE A 11 8.94 -8.27 -9.27
C ILE A 11 7.99 -8.16 -10.47
N THR A 12 8.52 -8.21 -11.69
CA THR A 12 7.69 -8.13 -12.90
C THR A 12 6.73 -9.31 -13.00
N ARG A 13 7.19 -10.53 -12.69
CA ARG A 13 6.36 -11.75 -12.68
C ARG A 13 5.24 -11.66 -11.62
N THR A 14 5.63 -11.29 -10.39
CA THR A 14 4.86 -10.56 -9.37
C THR A 14 3.62 -9.82 -9.84
N GLU A 15 3.92 -8.64 -10.32
CA GLU A 15 3.00 -7.61 -10.78
C GLU A 15 2.13 -8.10 -11.93
N ALA A 16 2.73 -8.74 -12.94
CA ALA A 16 1.99 -9.27 -14.09
C ALA A 16 0.93 -10.30 -13.67
N SER A 17 1.27 -11.17 -12.72
CA SER A 17 0.34 -12.17 -12.19
C SER A 17 -0.84 -11.52 -11.46
N ALA A 18 -0.58 -10.50 -10.65
CA ALA A 18 -1.63 -9.79 -9.93
C ALA A 18 -2.53 -8.97 -10.85
N LEU A 19 -1.94 -8.18 -11.76
CA LEU A 19 -2.70 -7.39 -12.74
C LEU A 19 -3.59 -8.27 -13.63
N ARG A 20 -3.09 -9.46 -14.05
CA ARG A 20 -3.90 -10.42 -14.80
C ARG A 20 -5.03 -11.03 -13.97
N ALA A 21 -4.83 -11.22 -12.65
CA ALA A 21 -5.90 -11.70 -11.78
C ALA A 21 -7.01 -10.65 -11.59
N TRP A 22 -6.66 -9.36 -11.62
CA TRP A 22 -7.60 -8.25 -11.64
C TRP A 22 -8.18 -7.92 -13.02
N ALA A 23 -7.90 -8.71 -14.06
CA ALA A 23 -8.42 -8.44 -15.40
C ALA A 23 -9.96 -8.31 -15.40
N GLY A 24 -10.45 -7.21 -15.96
CA GLY A 24 -11.88 -6.87 -15.95
C GLY A 24 -12.36 -6.08 -14.72
N CYS A 25 -11.48 -5.80 -13.75
CA CYS A 25 -11.72 -4.83 -12.69
C CYS A 25 -11.40 -3.42 -13.22
N PRO A 26 -12.40 -2.53 -13.41
CA PRO A 26 -12.16 -1.21 -13.99
C PRO A 26 -11.30 -0.30 -13.11
N GLN A 27 -11.16 -0.63 -11.82
CA GLN A 27 -10.29 0.07 -10.87
C GLN A 27 -8.82 -0.33 -11.00
N VAL A 28 -8.42 -1.23 -11.90
CA VAL A 28 -7.04 -1.70 -12.06
C VAL A 28 -6.60 -1.53 -13.50
N VAL A 29 -5.35 -1.10 -13.70
CA VAL A 29 -4.78 -0.98 -15.04
C VAL A 29 -4.68 -2.32 -15.75
N ASP A 30 -5.10 -2.36 -17.01
CA ASP A 30 -4.98 -3.55 -17.84
C ASP A 30 -3.54 -3.77 -18.34
N VAL A 31 -3.11 -5.02 -18.31
CA VAL A 31 -1.89 -5.48 -19.02
C VAL A 31 -2.25 -5.73 -20.47
N VAL A 32 -1.60 -5.01 -21.38
CA VAL A 32 -1.73 -5.23 -22.81
C VAL A 32 -0.78 -6.31 -23.30
N ASP A 33 0.46 -6.29 -22.81
CA ASP A 33 1.46 -7.32 -23.11
C ASP A 33 2.50 -7.44 -21.98
N ALA A 34 3.23 -8.54 -21.93
CA ALA A 34 4.28 -8.75 -20.94
C ALA A 34 5.39 -9.67 -21.46
N ASP A 35 6.63 -9.25 -21.25
CA ASP A 35 7.81 -10.11 -21.33
C ASP A 35 8.45 -10.17 -19.94
N VAL A 36 7.98 -11.11 -19.12
CA VAL A 36 8.42 -11.25 -17.73
C VAL A 36 9.89 -11.69 -17.63
N ALA A 37 10.42 -12.36 -18.65
CA ALA A 37 11.81 -12.81 -18.68
C ALA A 37 12.77 -11.63 -18.88
N GLU A 38 12.35 -10.63 -19.65
CA GLU A 38 13.07 -9.36 -19.85
C GLU A 38 12.63 -8.26 -18.87
N GLY A 39 11.74 -8.60 -17.91
CA GLY A 39 11.26 -7.66 -16.90
C GLY A 39 10.40 -6.53 -17.47
N ALA A 40 9.69 -6.75 -18.58
CA ALA A 40 8.90 -5.74 -19.28
C ALA A 40 7.38 -5.95 -19.16
N LEU A 41 6.64 -4.88 -18.93
CA LEU A 41 5.17 -4.83 -18.96
C LEU A 41 4.68 -3.68 -19.83
N LEU A 42 3.77 -3.97 -20.76
CA LEU A 42 3.04 -2.96 -21.52
C LEU A 42 1.65 -2.81 -20.94
N LEU A 43 1.34 -1.64 -20.41
CA LEU A 43 0.10 -1.32 -19.73
C LEU A 43 -0.79 -0.41 -20.60
N ALA A 44 -2.11 -0.52 -20.39
CA ALA A 44 -3.07 0.40 -20.97
C ALA A 44 -2.76 1.85 -20.55
N GLY A 45 -3.03 2.81 -21.44
CA GLY A 45 -2.95 4.23 -21.06
C GLY A 45 -4.19 4.61 -20.26
N ILE A 46 -4.00 5.34 -19.16
CA ILE A 46 -5.11 5.88 -18.36
C ILE A 46 -5.23 7.36 -18.68
N GLU A 47 -6.43 7.82 -19.04
CA GLU A 47 -6.74 9.23 -19.31
C GLU A 47 -7.78 9.74 -18.30
N PRO A 48 -7.58 10.90 -17.64
CA PRO A 48 -6.45 11.82 -17.79
C PRO A 48 -5.12 11.29 -17.21
N GLY A 49 -5.15 10.26 -16.35
CA GLY A 49 -3.94 9.64 -15.81
C GLY A 49 -3.22 10.48 -14.75
N THR A 50 -3.86 11.53 -14.24
CA THR A 50 -3.28 12.38 -13.18
C THR A 50 -3.32 11.63 -11.84
N PRO A 51 -2.20 11.51 -11.11
CA PRO A 51 -2.19 10.86 -9.80
C PRO A 51 -3.12 11.55 -8.79
N LEU A 52 -3.77 10.77 -7.92
CA LEU A 52 -4.62 11.30 -6.84
C LEU A 52 -3.83 12.11 -5.80
N SER A 53 -2.52 11.88 -5.68
CA SER A 53 -1.62 12.75 -4.91
C SER A 53 -1.57 14.19 -5.44
N GLU A 54 -1.86 14.39 -6.73
CA GLU A 54 -1.85 15.71 -7.38
C GLU A 54 -3.27 16.25 -7.58
N ARG A 55 -4.20 15.42 -8.06
CA ARG A 55 -5.61 15.79 -8.30
C ARG A 55 -6.36 16.01 -6.98
N GLY A 56 -5.92 15.39 -5.90
CA GLY A 56 -6.68 15.24 -4.67
C GLY A 56 -7.69 14.09 -4.74
N TRP A 57 -8.23 13.69 -3.61
CA TRP A 57 -9.10 12.53 -3.49
C TRP A 57 -10.13 12.72 -2.38
N ARG A 58 -11.20 11.96 -2.46
CA ARG A 58 -12.24 11.90 -1.43
C ARG A 58 -12.28 10.49 -0.83
N PRO A 59 -12.54 10.33 0.48
CA PRO A 59 -12.57 9.01 1.12
C PRO A 59 -13.52 8.02 0.44
N GLU A 60 -14.65 8.48 -0.10
CA GLU A 60 -15.62 7.64 -0.79
C GLU A 60 -15.05 7.02 -2.08
N GLU A 61 -14.10 7.70 -2.73
CA GLU A 61 -13.40 7.15 -3.91
C GLU A 61 -12.52 5.95 -3.53
N ILE A 62 -12.03 5.91 -2.28
CA ILE A 62 -11.16 4.85 -1.76
C ILE A 62 -11.98 3.73 -1.12
N ASP A 63 -13.04 4.08 -0.40
CA ASP A 63 -13.98 3.13 0.20
C ASP A 63 -14.75 2.31 -0.85
N ASP A 64 -15.04 2.85 -2.04
CA ASP A 64 -15.59 2.06 -3.16
C ASP A 64 -14.52 1.24 -3.90
N LEU A 65 -13.28 1.73 -3.97
CA LEU A 65 -12.20 1.10 -4.73
C LEU A 65 -11.66 -0.16 -4.04
N LEU A 66 -11.32 -0.05 -2.76
CA LEU A 66 -10.60 -1.11 -2.05
C LEU A 66 -11.38 -2.44 -1.96
N PRO A 67 -12.68 -2.47 -1.60
CA PRO A 67 -13.43 -3.72 -1.53
C PRO A 67 -13.48 -4.47 -2.86
N ARG A 68 -13.49 -3.75 -3.99
CA ARG A 68 -13.48 -4.36 -5.34
C ARG A 68 -12.14 -5.00 -5.65
N LEU A 69 -11.05 -4.35 -5.26
CA LEU A 69 -9.70 -4.89 -5.40
C LEU A 69 -9.53 -6.16 -4.58
N HIS A 70 -10.00 -6.13 -3.33
CA HIS A 70 -9.83 -7.19 -2.34
C HIS A 70 -10.82 -8.36 -2.51
N ALA A 71 -11.85 -8.21 -3.34
CA ALA A 71 -12.77 -9.29 -3.70
C ALA A 71 -12.10 -10.39 -4.55
N VAL A 72 -10.96 -10.09 -5.17
CA VAL A 72 -10.20 -11.06 -5.97
C VAL A 72 -9.26 -11.84 -5.05
N PRO A 73 -9.31 -13.19 -5.05
CA PRO A 73 -8.36 -13.99 -4.28
C PRO A 73 -6.97 -13.94 -4.91
N ALA A 74 -5.93 -13.99 -4.08
CA ALA A 74 -4.55 -14.00 -4.57
C ALA A 74 -4.29 -15.27 -5.41
N PRO A 75 -3.79 -15.13 -6.65
CA PRO A 75 -3.42 -16.29 -7.46
C PRO A 75 -2.17 -16.99 -6.87
N PRO A 76 -1.94 -18.27 -7.23
CA PRO A 76 -0.74 -18.98 -6.82
C PRO A 76 0.55 -18.24 -7.16
N GLY A 77 1.50 -18.22 -6.22
CA GLY A 77 2.81 -17.58 -6.41
C GLY A 77 2.87 -16.10 -6.01
N ILE A 78 1.76 -15.51 -5.55
CA ILE A 78 1.78 -14.23 -4.84
C ILE A 78 2.30 -14.46 -3.41
N PRO A 79 3.29 -13.68 -2.94
CA PRO A 79 3.85 -13.84 -1.60
C PRO A 79 2.82 -13.47 -0.52
N PRO A 80 2.91 -14.08 0.67
CA PRO A 80 2.06 -13.68 1.79
C PRO A 80 2.41 -12.27 2.28
N LEU A 81 1.44 -11.59 2.90
CA LEU A 81 1.60 -10.26 3.47
C LEU A 81 2.73 -10.20 4.51
N THR A 82 3.00 -11.31 5.22
CA THR A 82 4.13 -11.40 6.14
C THR A 82 5.48 -11.15 5.46
N ASP A 83 5.67 -11.64 4.23
CA ASP A 83 6.90 -11.43 3.47
C ASP A 83 7.00 -9.98 2.97
N ARG A 84 5.87 -9.39 2.57
CA ARG A 84 5.81 -7.96 2.21
C ARG A 84 6.18 -7.07 3.39
N VAL A 85 5.64 -7.33 4.58
CA VAL A 85 5.98 -6.61 5.81
C VAL A 85 7.47 -6.75 6.11
N ARG A 86 8.04 -7.96 6.09
CA ARG A 86 9.49 -8.16 6.30
C ARG A 86 10.32 -7.35 5.31
N GLN A 87 9.95 -7.38 4.04
CA GLN A 87 10.63 -6.64 2.98
C GLN A 87 10.59 -5.13 3.23
N MET A 88 9.43 -4.58 3.57
CA MET A 88 9.27 -3.14 3.85
C MET A 88 10.16 -2.70 5.02
N PHE A 89 10.15 -3.45 6.13
CA PHE A 89 10.99 -3.13 7.29
C PHE A 89 12.48 -3.30 6.99
N ALA A 90 12.88 -4.32 6.21
CA ALA A 90 14.26 -4.50 5.79
C ALA A 90 14.76 -3.34 4.91
N LEU A 91 13.94 -2.87 3.97
CA LEU A 91 14.25 -1.69 3.13
C LEU A 91 14.29 -0.39 3.94
N ALA A 92 13.48 -0.31 4.98
CA ALA A 92 13.40 0.85 5.85
C ALA A 92 14.53 0.94 6.90
N ALA A 93 15.10 -0.20 7.32
CA ALA A 93 16.08 -0.24 8.40
C ALA A 93 17.29 0.71 8.20
N PRO A 94 17.96 0.75 7.02
CA PRO A 94 19.06 1.68 6.79
C PRO A 94 18.64 3.16 6.85
N HIS A 95 17.35 3.43 6.64
CA HIS A 95 16.79 4.78 6.67
C HIS A 95 16.32 5.21 8.06
N ALA A 96 16.02 4.25 8.93
CA ALA A 96 15.61 4.48 10.31
C ALA A 96 16.80 4.79 11.24
N GLU A 97 18.00 4.31 10.90
CA GLU A 97 19.21 4.50 11.71
C GLU A 97 19.46 5.99 12.05
N GLY A 98 19.60 6.26 13.35
CA GLY A 98 19.81 7.61 13.89
C GLY A 98 18.59 8.53 13.84
N ARG A 99 17.43 8.08 13.35
CA ARG A 99 16.18 8.87 13.25
C ARG A 99 15.06 8.31 14.10
N VAL A 100 15.00 6.99 14.23
CA VAL A 100 13.98 6.25 14.97
C VAL A 100 14.68 5.29 15.93
N PRO A 101 14.21 5.16 17.19
CA PRO A 101 14.72 4.15 18.12
C PRO A 101 14.58 2.74 17.54
N ALA A 102 15.61 1.89 17.72
CA ALA A 102 15.60 0.53 17.20
C ALA A 102 14.47 -0.31 17.82
N GLU A 103 14.21 -0.10 19.10
CA GLU A 103 13.16 -0.78 19.85
C GLU A 103 11.76 -0.48 19.29
N LEU A 104 11.55 0.75 18.80
CA LEU A 104 10.30 1.13 18.15
C LEU A 104 10.14 0.42 16.80
N MET A 105 11.20 0.36 15.99
CA MET A 105 11.20 -0.38 14.72
C MET A 105 10.92 -1.89 14.94
N GLU A 106 11.53 -2.48 15.97
CA GLU A 106 11.33 -3.88 16.34
C GLU A 106 9.89 -4.15 16.83
N ALA A 107 9.35 -3.30 17.70
CA ALA A 107 7.97 -3.41 18.19
C ALA A 107 6.96 -3.29 17.05
N SER A 108 7.15 -2.33 16.15
CA SER A 108 6.31 -2.15 14.95
C SER A 108 6.39 -3.35 14.01
N LEU A 109 7.58 -3.89 13.76
CA LEU A 109 7.73 -5.09 12.93
C LEU A 109 6.99 -6.27 13.56
N ALA A 110 7.15 -6.49 14.87
CA ALA A 110 6.46 -7.57 15.58
C ALA A 110 4.93 -7.42 15.50
N ALA A 111 4.40 -6.21 15.71
CA ALA A 111 2.97 -5.92 15.61
C ALA A 111 2.45 -6.14 14.18
N SER A 112 3.15 -5.64 13.15
CA SER A 112 2.77 -5.82 11.75
C SER A 112 2.81 -7.30 11.34
N LEU A 113 3.78 -8.08 11.81
CA LEU A 113 3.84 -9.52 11.55
C LEU A 113 2.70 -10.29 12.24
N ALA A 114 2.32 -9.89 13.45
CA ALA A 114 1.19 -10.48 14.16
C ALA A 114 -0.13 -10.22 13.43
N LEU A 115 -0.33 -9.02 12.86
CA LEU A 115 -1.49 -8.70 12.04
C LEU A 115 -1.45 -9.45 10.70
N ALA A 116 -0.29 -9.49 10.04
CA ALA A 116 -0.11 -10.16 8.75
C ALA A 116 -0.24 -11.68 8.80
N ALA A 117 -0.15 -12.29 9.98
CA ALA A 117 -0.29 -13.73 10.17
C ALA A 117 -1.75 -14.22 10.07
N ASP A 118 -2.72 -13.31 9.90
CA ASP A 118 -4.11 -13.67 9.65
C ASP A 118 -4.26 -14.37 8.29
N ASP A 119 -5.10 -15.41 8.23
CA ASP A 119 -5.20 -16.39 7.13
C ASP A 119 -5.99 -15.87 5.90
N GLY A 120 -6.04 -14.55 5.71
CA GLY A 120 -6.69 -13.93 4.56
C GLY A 120 -6.01 -14.30 3.24
N ASN A 121 -6.81 -14.57 2.20
CA ASN A 121 -6.31 -14.80 0.84
C ASN A 121 -6.74 -13.71 -0.16
N ALA A 122 -7.08 -12.51 0.34
CA ALA A 122 -7.37 -11.38 -0.53
C ALA A 122 -6.10 -10.96 -1.28
N LEU A 123 -6.22 -10.68 -2.58
CA LEU A 123 -5.14 -10.07 -3.34
C LEU A 123 -5.04 -8.59 -2.98
N LEU A 124 -3.91 -8.21 -2.40
CA LEU A 124 -3.63 -6.84 -1.98
C LEU A 124 -2.76 -6.14 -3.02
N HIS A 125 -2.89 -4.82 -3.09
CA HIS A 125 -1.97 -3.98 -3.87
C HIS A 125 -0.57 -4.00 -3.28
N GLY A 126 -0.45 -3.85 -1.95
CA GLY A 126 0.81 -3.96 -1.21
C GLY A 126 1.71 -2.71 -1.24
N ASP A 127 1.27 -1.65 -1.93
CA ASP A 127 1.95 -0.34 -2.05
C ASP A 127 0.96 0.78 -2.43
N LEU A 128 -0.22 0.78 -1.81
CA LEU A 128 -1.36 1.59 -2.26
C LEU A 128 -1.39 2.99 -1.63
N HIS A 129 -0.54 3.86 -2.13
CA HIS A 129 -0.54 5.28 -1.77
C HIS A 129 -1.15 6.16 -2.88
N PRO A 130 -1.52 7.43 -2.62
CA PRO A 130 -2.20 8.29 -3.60
C PRO A 130 -1.46 8.53 -4.94
N ALA A 131 -0.15 8.32 -4.99
CA ALA A 131 0.62 8.39 -6.24
C ALA A 131 0.46 7.16 -7.16
N ASN A 132 0.01 6.01 -6.63
CA ASN A 132 -0.24 4.76 -7.37
C ASN A 132 -1.72 4.60 -7.73
N VAL A 133 -2.52 5.64 -7.52
CA VAL A 133 -3.92 5.69 -7.96
C VAL A 133 -4.06 6.89 -8.87
N LEU A 134 -4.47 6.64 -10.11
CA LEU A 134 -4.64 7.66 -11.14
C LEU A 134 -6.12 7.97 -11.33
N ALA A 135 -6.45 9.22 -11.63
CA ALA A 135 -7.77 9.57 -12.13
C ALA A 135 -7.94 9.02 -13.55
N GLY A 136 -8.88 8.09 -13.74
CA GLY A 136 -9.35 7.62 -15.03
C GLY A 136 -10.68 8.26 -15.43
N ALA A 137 -11.15 7.96 -16.65
CA ALA A 137 -12.39 8.52 -17.20
C ALA A 137 -13.63 8.14 -16.38
N ASP A 138 -13.66 6.91 -15.85
CA ASP A 138 -14.81 6.33 -15.14
C ASP A 138 -14.58 6.19 -13.62
N GLY A 139 -13.45 6.68 -13.11
CA GLY A 139 -13.09 6.59 -11.69
C GLY A 139 -11.60 6.38 -11.47
N PRO A 140 -11.17 6.21 -10.19
CA PRO A 140 -9.78 5.95 -9.88
C PRO A 140 -9.32 4.57 -10.36
N VAL A 141 -8.08 4.51 -10.86
CA VAL A 141 -7.44 3.30 -11.39
C VAL A 141 -6.10 3.10 -10.69
N VAL A 142 -5.88 1.93 -10.10
CA VAL A 142 -4.62 1.58 -9.43
C VAL A 142 -3.59 1.06 -10.43
N ILE A 143 -2.33 1.37 -10.15
CA ILE A 143 -1.16 1.00 -10.95
C ILE A 143 -0.02 0.57 -10.02
N ASP A 144 0.97 -0.13 -10.58
CA ASP A 144 2.23 -0.45 -9.90
C ASP A 144 2.08 -1.21 -8.55
N PRO A 145 1.38 -2.37 -8.55
CA PRO A 145 1.24 -3.15 -7.33
C PRO A 145 2.56 -3.81 -6.90
N ARG A 146 2.72 -3.96 -5.58
CA ARG A 146 3.67 -4.87 -4.92
C ARG A 146 2.89 -6.01 -4.28
N PRO A 147 2.31 -6.89 -5.11
CA PRO A 147 1.18 -7.70 -4.68
C PRO A 147 1.56 -8.68 -3.58
N CYS A 148 0.64 -8.85 -2.64
CA CYS A 148 0.74 -9.84 -1.58
C CYS A 148 -0.64 -10.38 -1.21
N ALA A 149 -0.68 -11.55 -0.58
CA ALA A 149 -1.90 -12.20 -0.11
C ALA A 149 -2.08 -11.96 1.38
N GLY A 150 -3.22 -11.44 1.82
CA GLY A 150 -3.46 -11.25 3.25
C GLY A 150 -4.67 -10.41 3.58
N ASP A 151 -4.51 -9.58 4.62
CA ASP A 151 -5.54 -8.75 5.21
C ASP A 151 -5.83 -7.47 4.40
N PRO A 152 -7.08 -7.28 3.90
CA PRO A 152 -7.53 -6.07 3.21
C PRO A 152 -7.22 -4.75 3.90
N ALA A 153 -7.24 -4.71 5.24
CA ALA A 153 -7.01 -3.48 5.99
C ALA A 153 -5.58 -2.93 5.80
N PHE A 154 -4.63 -3.75 5.32
CA PHE A 154 -3.27 -3.29 5.02
C PHE A 154 -3.23 -2.17 3.98
N ASP A 155 -4.00 -2.27 2.89
CA ASP A 155 -3.98 -1.28 1.80
C ASP A 155 -4.64 0.06 2.19
N THR A 156 -5.23 0.16 3.39
CA THR A 156 -5.81 1.41 3.91
C THR A 156 -4.79 2.32 4.58
N VAL A 157 -3.63 1.79 4.98
CA VAL A 157 -2.65 2.43 5.88
C VAL A 157 -2.21 3.80 5.39
N ASP A 158 -1.77 3.90 4.14
CA ASP A 158 -1.27 5.16 3.59
C ASP A 158 -2.39 6.22 3.52
N TRP A 159 -3.65 5.83 3.35
CA TRP A 159 -4.78 6.76 3.25
C TRP A 159 -5.14 7.39 4.60
N VAL A 160 -5.10 6.60 5.67
CA VAL A 160 -5.48 7.05 7.02
C VAL A 160 -4.34 7.77 7.75
N LEU A 161 -3.09 7.59 7.31
CA LEU A 161 -1.91 8.23 7.89
C LEU A 161 -1.45 9.51 7.16
N LEU A 162 -2.22 10.02 6.20
CA LEU A 162 -1.86 11.24 5.48
C LEU A 162 -1.86 12.48 6.39
N PRO A 163 -1.00 13.48 6.10
CA PRO A 163 -0.94 14.71 6.89
C PRO A 163 -2.28 15.45 6.96
N GLY A 164 -2.55 16.07 8.11
CA GLY A 164 -3.71 16.94 8.30
C GLY A 164 -5.04 16.21 8.52
N ARG A 165 -5.00 14.90 8.77
CA ARG A 165 -6.16 14.10 9.15
C ARG A 165 -6.00 13.58 10.57
N ASP A 166 -7.11 13.58 11.31
CA ASP A 166 -7.22 12.80 12.53
C ASP A 166 -7.43 11.32 12.16
N LEU A 167 -6.82 10.40 12.90
CA LEU A 167 -6.87 8.98 12.58
C LEU A 167 -8.28 8.42 12.74
N ASP A 168 -9.00 8.80 13.79
CA ASP A 168 -10.34 8.27 14.04
C ASP A 168 -11.33 8.77 12.97
N ASP A 169 -11.22 10.03 12.57
CA ASP A 169 -12.00 10.59 11.46
C ASP A 169 -11.64 9.91 10.12
N ALA A 170 -10.35 9.67 9.86
CA ALA A 170 -9.92 9.02 8.63
C ALA A 170 -10.38 7.56 8.54
N VAL A 171 -10.36 6.84 9.67
CA VAL A 171 -10.87 5.46 9.78
C VAL A 171 -12.39 5.46 9.61
N ALA A 172 -13.12 6.39 10.24
CA ALA A 172 -14.57 6.49 10.12
C ALA A 172 -15.03 6.80 8.68
N ALA A 173 -14.16 7.43 7.89
CA ALA A 173 -14.40 7.71 6.48
C ALA A 173 -14.24 6.50 5.55
N LEU A 174 -13.85 5.33 6.08
CA LEU A 174 -13.75 4.05 5.36
C LEU A 174 -14.71 3.00 5.96
N PRO A 175 -16.04 3.20 5.90
CA PRO A 175 -17.03 2.35 6.56
C PRO A 175 -17.09 0.91 6.02
N SER A 176 -16.47 0.62 4.86
CA SER A 176 -16.38 -0.74 4.32
C SER A 176 -15.35 -1.62 5.05
N PHE A 177 -14.56 -1.06 5.97
CA PHE A 177 -13.52 -1.76 6.72
C PHE A 177 -13.84 -1.82 8.22
N ASP A 178 -13.34 -2.86 8.90
CA ASP A 178 -13.38 -2.92 10.37
C ASP A 178 -12.48 -1.79 10.94
N PRO A 179 -13.07 -0.81 11.67
CA PRO A 179 -12.31 0.31 12.21
C PRO A 179 -11.17 -0.13 13.13
N SER A 180 -11.38 -1.17 13.92
CA SER A 180 -10.37 -1.67 14.86
C SER A 180 -9.17 -2.26 14.12
N ARG A 181 -9.43 -2.90 12.98
CA ARG A 181 -8.41 -3.52 12.15
C ARG A 181 -7.59 -2.49 11.40
N VAL A 182 -8.24 -1.47 10.81
CA VAL A 182 -7.56 -0.34 10.17
C VAL A 182 -6.68 0.40 11.19
N GLN A 183 -7.20 0.68 12.38
CA GLN A 183 -6.41 1.35 13.42
C GLN A 183 -5.20 0.52 13.89
N ALA A 184 -5.34 -0.80 14.00
CA ALA A 184 -4.23 -1.67 14.37
C ALA A 184 -3.11 -1.63 13.32
N TRP A 185 -3.46 -1.72 12.03
CA TRP A 185 -2.52 -1.58 10.94
C TRP A 185 -1.87 -0.19 10.88
N ALA A 186 -2.66 0.87 11.05
CA ALA A 186 -2.17 2.24 11.09
C ALA A 186 -1.12 2.43 12.19
N ARG A 187 -1.38 1.93 13.42
CA ARG A 187 -0.41 1.97 14.52
C ARG A 187 0.85 1.18 14.22
N ALA A 188 0.71 -0.05 13.74
CA ALA A 188 1.83 -0.94 13.44
C ALA A 188 2.76 -0.37 12.35
N MET A 189 2.20 0.30 11.34
CA MET A 189 2.93 0.80 10.17
C MET A 189 3.32 2.29 10.28
N ALA A 190 2.83 3.03 11.28
CA ALA A 190 3.08 4.48 11.41
C ALA A 190 4.56 4.85 11.43
N VAL A 191 5.42 3.99 12.00
CA VAL A 191 6.88 4.21 11.99
C VAL A 191 7.44 4.28 10.57
N LEU A 192 6.96 3.43 9.65
CA LEU A 192 7.39 3.41 8.26
C LEU A 192 6.86 4.64 7.51
N ALA A 193 5.60 5.02 7.76
CA ALA A 193 5.01 6.23 7.20
C ALA A 193 5.78 7.50 7.62
N ALA A 194 6.37 7.52 8.82
CA ALA A 194 7.17 8.65 9.31
C ALA A 194 8.52 8.80 8.60
N LEU A 195 9.14 7.71 8.12
CA LEU A 195 10.51 7.73 7.61
C LEU A 195 10.68 8.60 6.36
N GLY A 196 9.75 8.54 5.41
CA GLY A 196 9.81 9.37 4.20
C GLY A 196 9.86 10.87 4.51
N PRO A 197 8.87 11.41 5.24
CA PRO A 197 8.88 12.79 5.71
C PRO A 197 10.10 13.13 6.60
N LEU A 198 10.48 12.27 7.55
CA LEU A 198 11.67 12.48 8.39
C LEU A 198 12.95 12.66 7.56
N ARG A 199 13.11 11.88 6.49
CA ARG A 199 14.26 11.99 5.58
C ARG A 199 14.25 13.28 4.76
N ARG A 200 13.08 13.70 4.29
CA ARG A 200 12.94 14.86 3.40
C ARG A 200 12.96 16.19 4.16
N GLN A 201 12.36 16.24 5.35
CA GLN A 201 12.02 17.47 6.05
C GLN A 201 12.48 17.50 7.52
N GLY A 202 12.94 16.37 8.06
CA GLY A 202 13.27 16.25 9.48
C GLY A 202 12.03 16.10 10.36
N ARG A 203 12.18 16.35 11.67
CA ARG A 203 11.09 16.27 12.65
C ARG A 203 10.09 17.41 12.44
N SER A 204 8.82 17.10 12.68
CA SER A 204 7.67 17.99 12.53
C SER A 204 6.53 17.46 13.39
N ALA A 205 5.50 18.27 13.64
CA ALA A 205 4.31 17.82 14.38
C ALA A 205 3.69 16.54 13.78
N PHE A 206 3.73 16.41 12.45
CA PHE A 206 3.23 15.23 11.74
C PHE A 206 4.10 13.98 11.93
N THR A 207 5.42 14.11 11.82
CA THR A 207 6.31 12.96 12.05
C THR A 207 6.32 12.54 13.51
N ASP A 208 6.25 13.51 14.42
CA ASP A 208 6.14 13.26 15.86
C ASP A 208 4.83 12.56 16.21
N SER A 209 3.70 12.92 15.58
CA SER A 209 2.43 12.23 15.81
C SER A 209 2.45 10.79 15.31
N LEU A 210 3.09 10.51 14.15
CA LEU A 210 3.24 9.13 13.65
C LEU A 210 4.13 8.28 14.55
N LEU A 211 5.24 8.83 15.05
CA LEU A 211 6.11 8.13 16.00
C LEU A 211 5.40 7.87 17.33
N ALA A 212 4.62 8.83 17.83
CA ALA A 212 3.80 8.66 19.04
C ALA A 212 2.70 7.59 18.83
N LEU A 213 2.05 7.58 17.67
CA LEU A 213 1.06 6.58 17.30
C LEU A 213 1.68 5.18 17.30
N SER A 214 2.87 5.03 16.74
CA SER A 214 3.61 3.76 16.75
C SER A 214 4.06 3.36 18.16
N ALA A 215 4.43 4.32 19.00
CA ALA A 215 4.86 4.05 20.38
C ALA A 215 3.71 3.59 21.30
N SER A 216 2.45 3.76 20.89
CA SER A 216 1.30 3.22 21.64
C SER A 216 1.18 1.69 21.60
N LEU A 217 2.04 1.01 20.82
CA LEU A 217 2.13 -0.45 20.77
C LEU A 217 2.89 -1.06 21.97
N THR A 218 3.70 -0.24 22.66
CA THR A 218 4.56 -0.65 23.80
C THR A 218 3.98 -0.18 25.13
#